data_AF-A0A0H5QKW3-F1
#
_entry.id   AF-A0A0H5QKW3-F1
#
_cell.length_a   1.000
_cell.length_b   1.000
_cell.length_c   1.000
_cell.angle_alpha   90.00
_cell.angle_beta   90.00
_cell.angle_gamma   90.00
#
_symmetry.space_group_name_H-M   'P 1'
#
loop_
_entity.id
_entity.type
_entity.pdbx_description
1 polymer ?
#
loop_
_entity_poly.entity_id
_entity_poly.type
_entity_poly.pdbx_seq_one_letter_code
_entity_poly.pdbx_strand_id
1 'polypeptide(L)'
;MFGRRNWQHPKVGVRVLRELHSLAFQLSLGDGYFWEASGGIESGHQRAAKVEKLFGDVYYAVWGITLAKEKKQTQVQWRGFKDVKLTGEQRDAYESWDAQDADVYELLASAVVAGYKFTVSYNSGNDTYSATFTGQGEAPASARGYSLSAFAPSWYDACRTLAFKHFYVLDGDWEKIAVQQSDRWG
;
A
#
# COMPACT_ATOMS: atom_id res chain seq x y z
N MET A 1 27.22 16.48 -3.12
CA MET A 1 26.57 16.56 -4.45
C MET A 1 26.15 15.16 -4.86
N PHE A 2 24.87 14.79 -4.73
CA PHE A 2 24.35 13.52 -5.25
C PHE A 2 22.99 13.75 -5.91
N GLY A 3 22.86 13.28 -7.14
CA GLY A 3 21.76 13.57 -8.04
C GLY A 3 20.46 12.88 -7.67
N ARG A 4 19.36 13.65 -7.65
CA ARG A 4 17.99 13.15 -7.55
C ARG A 4 17.67 12.34 -8.83
N ARG A 5 17.51 11.02 -8.71
CA ARG A 5 16.88 10.22 -9.77
C ARG A 5 15.37 10.33 -9.61
N ASN A 6 14.74 10.99 -10.59
CA ASN A 6 13.30 11.14 -10.70
C ASN A 6 12.68 9.78 -11.03
N TRP A 7 12.09 9.11 -10.04
CA TRP A 7 11.29 7.90 -10.26
C TRP A 7 9.85 8.31 -10.56
N GLN A 8 9.46 8.26 -11.83
CA GLN A 8 8.07 8.47 -12.24
C GLN A 8 7.29 7.16 -12.09
N HIS A 9 6.42 7.09 -11.08
CA HIS A 9 5.37 6.06 -11.06
C HIS A 9 4.43 6.24 -12.26
N PRO A 10 3.89 5.17 -12.84
CA PRO A 10 2.89 5.27 -13.90
C PRO A 10 1.58 5.83 -13.34
N LYS A 11 1.43 7.16 -13.37
CA LYS A 11 0.23 7.93 -12.99
C LYS A 11 -1.01 7.66 -13.87
N VAL A 12 -0.89 6.76 -14.85
CA VAL A 12 -1.87 6.59 -15.93
C VAL A 12 -3.14 5.89 -15.44
N GLY A 13 -3.03 4.88 -14.57
CA GLY A 13 -4.18 4.06 -14.16
C GLY A 13 -5.24 4.80 -13.33
N VAL A 14 -4.80 5.55 -12.30
CA VAL A 14 -5.71 6.25 -11.38
C VAL A 14 -6.39 7.45 -12.04
N ARG A 15 -5.70 8.13 -12.96
CA ARG A 15 -6.26 9.27 -13.69
C ARG A 15 -7.38 8.86 -14.64
N VAL A 16 -7.19 7.76 -15.38
CA VAL A 16 -8.20 7.25 -16.33
C VAL A 16 -9.46 6.78 -15.61
N LEU A 17 -9.32 6.08 -14.47
CA LEU A 17 -10.46 5.67 -13.65
C LEU A 17 -11.26 6.86 -13.12
N ARG A 18 -10.58 7.93 -12.69
CA ARG A 18 -11.23 9.14 -12.16
C ARG A 18 -11.95 9.94 -13.25
N GLU A 19 -11.35 10.03 -14.44
CA GLU A 19 -11.98 10.68 -15.60
C GLU A 19 -13.17 9.87 -16.13
N LEU A 20 -13.08 8.54 -16.16
CA LEU A 20 -14.21 7.67 -16.53
C LEU A 20 -15.37 7.75 -15.55
N HIS A 21 -15.10 7.80 -14.24
CA HIS A 21 -16.13 7.94 -13.22
C HIS A 21 -16.79 9.33 -13.27
N SER A 22 -16.01 10.38 -13.54
CA SER A 22 -16.53 11.74 -13.75
C SER A 22 -17.42 11.82 -15.00
N LEU A 23 -17.01 11.18 -16.11
CA LEU A 23 -17.80 11.11 -17.34
C LEU A 23 -19.10 10.31 -17.13
N ALA A 24 -19.03 9.19 -16.42
CA ALA A 24 -20.21 8.40 -16.06
C ALA A 24 -21.22 9.21 -15.24
N PHE A 25 -20.72 9.97 -14.26
CA PHE A 25 -21.53 10.82 -13.40
C PHE A 25 -22.13 12.02 -14.14
N GLN A 26 -21.37 12.64 -15.04
CA GLN A 26 -21.88 13.70 -15.91
C GLN A 26 -22.96 13.20 -16.87
N LEU A 27 -22.82 11.97 -17.38
CA LEU A 27 -23.81 11.32 -18.23
C LEU A 27 -25.06 10.92 -17.44
N SER A 28 -24.94 10.52 -16.16
CA SER A 28 -26.09 10.16 -15.32
C SER A 28 -26.85 11.36 -14.75
N LEU A 29 -26.19 12.51 -14.58
CA LEU A 29 -26.81 13.75 -14.13
C LEU A 29 -27.34 14.63 -15.28
N GLY A 30 -27.02 14.25 -16.53
CA GLY A 30 -27.34 15.00 -17.73
C GLY A 30 -28.78 14.88 -18.24
N ASP A 31 -29.73 14.43 -17.41
CA ASP A 31 -31.12 14.19 -17.85
C ASP A 31 -31.92 15.47 -18.19
N GLY A 32 -31.30 16.66 -18.13
CA GLY A 32 -32.02 17.93 -18.28
C GLY A 32 -31.98 18.61 -19.65
N TYR A 33 -30.89 18.54 -20.42
CA TYR A 33 -30.62 19.62 -21.41
C TYR A 33 -30.01 19.22 -22.76
N PHE A 34 -30.01 17.95 -23.15
CA PHE A 34 -29.40 17.52 -24.42
C PHE A 34 -30.38 16.75 -25.33
N TRP A 35 -31.61 17.24 -25.48
CA TRP A 35 -32.70 16.44 -26.06
C TRP A 35 -33.20 16.84 -27.46
N GLU A 36 -32.74 17.95 -28.08
CA GLU A 36 -33.42 18.46 -29.29
C GLU A 36 -32.68 18.30 -30.63
N ALA A 37 -31.42 17.85 -30.69
CA ALA A 37 -30.64 18.00 -31.93
C ALA A 37 -30.49 16.75 -32.83
N SER A 38 -31.02 15.58 -32.48
CA SER A 38 -30.82 14.37 -33.32
C SER A 38 -32.14 13.65 -33.59
N GLY A 39 -32.70 13.87 -34.78
CA GLY A 39 -33.97 13.30 -35.28
C GLY A 39 -33.95 11.79 -35.50
N GLY A 40 -33.99 11.04 -34.39
CA GLY A 40 -34.21 9.60 -34.37
C GLY A 40 -34.68 9.18 -32.98
N ILE A 41 -35.93 8.76 -32.87
CA ILE A 41 -36.56 8.30 -31.62
C ILE A 41 -36.07 6.88 -31.34
N GLU A 42 -34.81 6.74 -30.92
CA GLU A 42 -34.43 5.58 -30.11
C GLU A 42 -35.14 5.74 -28.77
N SER A 43 -35.89 4.72 -28.35
CA SER A 43 -36.54 4.74 -27.04
C SER A 43 -35.48 4.84 -25.94
N GLY A 44 -35.80 5.54 -24.84
CA GLY A 44 -34.87 5.69 -23.71
C GLY A 44 -34.31 4.34 -23.19
N HIS A 45 -35.09 3.26 -23.31
CA HIS A 45 -34.65 1.90 -22.99
C HIS A 45 -33.49 1.40 -23.86
N GLN A 46 -33.49 1.68 -25.17
CA GLN A 46 -32.41 1.24 -26.06
C GLN A 46 -31.09 1.97 -25.77
N ARG A 47 -31.17 3.24 -25.33
CA ARG A 47 -30.00 4.04 -24.97
C ARG A 47 -29.41 3.61 -23.62
N ALA A 48 -30.24 3.37 -22.61
CA ALA A 48 -29.79 2.85 -21.32
C ALA A 48 -29.05 1.50 -21.48
N ALA A 49 -29.61 0.58 -22.26
CA ALA A 49 -28.98 -0.71 -22.54
C ALA A 49 -27.63 -0.57 -23.27
N LYS A 50 -27.49 0.42 -24.16
CA LYS A 50 -26.23 0.68 -24.87
C LYS A 50 -25.15 1.27 -23.95
N VAL A 51 -25.55 2.14 -23.02
CA VAL A 51 -24.64 2.71 -22.00
C VAL A 51 -24.17 1.62 -21.04
N GLU A 52 -25.07 0.80 -20.51
CA GLU A 52 -24.69 -0.33 -19.63
C GLU A 52 -23.73 -1.30 -20.30
N LYS A 53 -23.98 -1.63 -21.58
CA LYS A 53 -23.08 -2.49 -22.36
C LYS A 53 -21.69 -1.87 -22.54
N LEU A 54 -21.61 -0.58 -22.87
CA LEU A 54 -20.33 0.13 -23.00
C LEU A 54 -19.57 0.19 -21.67
N PHE A 55 -20.27 0.41 -20.55
CA PHE A 55 -19.66 0.35 -19.23
C PHE A 55 -19.13 -1.05 -18.91
N GLY A 56 -19.89 -2.10 -19.22
CA GLY A 56 -19.45 -3.48 -19.08
C GLY A 56 -18.19 -3.76 -19.89
N ASP A 57 -18.19 -3.45 -21.19
CA ASP A 57 -17.08 -3.71 -22.10
C ASP A 57 -15.79 -2.96 -21.68
N VAL A 58 -15.91 -1.70 -21.27
CA VAL A 58 -14.78 -0.90 -20.77
C VAL A 58 -14.29 -1.44 -19.42
N TYR A 59 -15.20 -1.78 -18.51
CA TYR A 59 -14.86 -2.35 -17.21
C TYR A 59 -14.11 -3.67 -17.38
N TYR A 60 -14.61 -4.60 -18.19
CA TYR A 60 -13.95 -5.88 -18.45
C TYR A 60 -12.62 -5.74 -19.21
N ALA A 61 -12.50 -4.79 -20.14
CA ALA A 61 -11.23 -4.53 -20.83
C ALA A 61 -10.16 -3.98 -19.86
N VAL A 62 -10.52 -3.00 -19.02
CA VAL A 62 -9.60 -2.44 -18.02
C VAL A 62 -9.24 -3.48 -16.97
N TRP A 63 -10.21 -4.26 -16.48
CA TRP A 63 -9.98 -5.32 -15.51
C TRP A 63 -9.14 -6.45 -16.10
N GLY A 64 -9.38 -6.84 -17.37
CA GLY A 64 -8.59 -7.81 -18.11
C GLY A 64 -7.14 -7.39 -18.33
N ILE A 65 -6.89 -6.13 -18.69
CA ILE A 65 -5.52 -5.58 -18.80
C ILE A 65 -4.81 -5.56 -17.44
N THR A 66 -5.56 -5.35 -16.36
CA THR A 66 -5.02 -5.34 -15.00
C THR A 66 -4.65 -6.74 -14.51
N LEU A 67 -5.41 -7.77 -14.91
CA LEU A 67 -5.14 -9.17 -14.56
C LEU A 67 -4.05 -9.83 -15.41
N ALA A 68 -3.86 -9.38 -16.67
CA ALA A 68 -2.96 -10.04 -17.62
C ALA A 68 -1.47 -9.81 -17.36
N LYS A 69 -1.08 -8.97 -16.39
CA LYS A 69 0.32 -8.83 -16.01
C LYS A 69 0.64 -9.86 -14.93
N GLU A 70 0.83 -11.11 -15.36
CA GLU A 70 1.47 -12.14 -14.54
C GLU A 70 2.85 -11.62 -14.12
N LYS A 71 2.92 -10.99 -12.94
CA LYS A 71 4.19 -10.59 -12.35
C LYS A 71 4.92 -11.89 -12.07
N LYS A 72 5.99 -12.13 -12.84
CA LYS A 72 6.95 -13.21 -12.59
C LYS A 72 7.41 -13.09 -11.13
N GLN A 73 6.79 -13.87 -10.25
CA GLN A 73 7.09 -13.82 -8.82
C GLN A 73 8.54 -14.28 -8.67
N THR A 74 9.42 -13.34 -8.37
CA THR A 74 10.78 -13.70 -8.01
C THR A 74 10.68 -14.41 -6.66
N GLN A 75 11.04 -15.70 -6.62
CA GLN A 75 11.04 -16.44 -5.36
C GLN A 75 12.07 -15.80 -4.44
N VAL A 76 11.59 -15.07 -3.43
CA VAL A 76 12.45 -14.48 -2.40
C VAL A 76 12.73 -15.57 -1.38
N GLN A 77 14.01 -15.92 -1.20
CA GLN A 77 14.42 -16.83 -0.13
C GLN A 77 14.17 -16.17 1.23
N TRP A 78 13.48 -16.89 2.12
CA TRP A 78 13.26 -16.44 3.49
C TRP A 78 14.58 -16.40 4.26
N ARG A 79 14.88 -15.26 4.88
CA ARG A 79 16.12 -14.98 5.63
C ARG A 79 15.89 -14.84 7.14
N GLY A 80 14.65 -14.67 7.61
CA GLY A 80 14.29 -14.70 9.03
C GLY A 80 13.69 -13.39 9.56
N PHE A 81 13.73 -13.23 10.89
CA PHE A 81 13.26 -12.03 11.58
C PHE A 81 14.43 -11.13 11.98
N LYS A 82 14.21 -9.82 11.93
CA LYS A 82 15.13 -8.81 12.45
C LYS A 82 14.57 -8.30 13.78
N ASP A 83 15.17 -8.75 14.88
CA ASP A 83 14.85 -8.20 16.20
C ASP A 83 15.58 -6.87 16.39
N VAL A 84 14.80 -5.81 16.64
CA VAL A 84 15.29 -4.44 16.78
C VAL A 84 14.83 -3.93 18.11
N LYS A 85 15.75 -3.95 19.07
CA LYS A 85 15.54 -3.38 20.39
C LYS A 85 15.95 -1.92 20.34
N LEU A 86 15.07 -1.04 20.78
CA LEU A 86 15.36 0.39 20.89
C LEU A 86 16.36 0.60 22.03
N THR A 87 17.42 1.39 21.78
CA THR A 87 18.33 1.86 22.84
C THR A 87 17.59 2.81 23.79
N GLY A 88 18.23 3.22 24.90
CA GLY A 88 17.68 4.27 25.78
C GLY A 88 17.35 5.54 25.01
N GLU A 89 18.36 6.08 24.31
CA GLU A 89 18.23 7.30 23.49
C GLU A 89 17.14 7.18 22.41
N GLN A 90 17.01 6.00 21.77
CA GLN A 90 15.98 5.77 20.77
C GLN A 90 14.57 5.68 21.36
N ARG A 91 14.43 5.21 22.61
CA ARG A 91 13.15 5.24 23.32
C ARG A 91 12.76 6.66 23.69
N ASP A 92 13.71 7.46 24.18
CA ASP A 92 13.47 8.88 24.46
C ASP A 92 13.04 9.63 23.19
N ALA A 93 13.68 9.33 22.06
CA ALA A 93 13.30 9.86 20.76
C ALA A 93 11.92 9.37 20.30
N TYR A 94 11.55 8.10 20.56
CA TYR A 94 10.22 7.57 20.25
C TYR A 94 9.12 8.25 21.08
N GLU A 95 9.37 8.46 22.38
CA GLU A 95 8.43 9.13 23.28
C GLU A 95 8.27 10.61 22.91
N SER A 96 9.36 11.25 22.50
CA SER A 96 9.38 12.65 22.03
C SER A 96 8.84 12.82 20.60
N TRP A 97 8.63 11.73 19.87
CA TRP A 97 8.16 11.76 18.49
C TRP A 97 6.65 12.05 18.48
N ASP A 98 6.29 13.33 18.43
CA ASP A 98 4.90 13.80 18.34
C ASP A 98 4.30 13.57 16.95
N ALA A 99 4.18 12.30 16.57
CA ALA A 99 3.54 11.89 15.34
C ALA A 99 2.02 12.02 15.48
N GLN A 100 1.40 12.74 14.56
CA GLN A 100 -0.06 12.71 14.43
C GLN A 100 -0.48 11.39 13.77
N ASP A 101 -1.72 10.97 13.98
CA ASP A 101 -2.25 9.72 13.41
C ASP A 101 -2.11 9.65 11.88
N ALA A 102 -2.26 10.80 11.21
CA ALA A 102 -2.06 10.93 9.77
C ALA A 102 -0.62 10.57 9.35
N ASP A 103 0.38 10.98 10.14
CA ASP A 103 1.79 10.74 9.83
C ASP A 103 2.12 9.25 9.89
N VAL A 104 1.61 8.55 10.92
CA VAL A 104 1.82 7.10 11.06
C VAL A 104 1.19 6.36 9.88
N TYR A 105 -0.03 6.70 9.49
CA TYR A 105 -0.69 6.10 8.35
C TYR A 105 0.06 6.33 7.04
N GLU A 106 0.51 7.55 6.77
CA GLU A 106 1.29 7.89 5.58
C GLU A 106 2.61 7.11 5.52
N LEU A 107 3.31 6.96 6.65
CA LEU A 107 4.52 6.16 6.74
C LEU A 107 4.25 4.68 6.43
N LEU A 108 3.20 4.09 7.02
CA LEU A 108 2.83 2.70 6.71
C LEU A 108 2.45 2.53 5.24
N ALA A 109 1.66 3.45 4.68
CA ALA A 109 1.26 3.44 3.28
C ALA A 109 2.48 3.56 2.35
N SER A 110 3.43 4.44 2.68
CA SER A 110 4.67 4.62 1.91
C SER A 110 5.52 3.33 1.89
N ALA A 111 5.59 2.60 3.00
CA ALA A 111 6.26 1.29 3.04
C ALA A 111 5.54 0.27 2.15
N VAL A 112 4.21 0.20 2.18
CA VAL A 112 3.46 -0.70 1.29
C VAL A 112 3.70 -0.36 -0.18
N VAL A 113 3.70 0.91 -0.55
CA VAL A 113 4.03 1.38 -1.91
C VAL A 113 5.47 1.02 -2.31
N ALA A 114 6.40 1.03 -1.35
CA ALA A 114 7.79 0.59 -1.55
C ALA A 114 7.95 -0.93 -1.68
N GLY A 115 6.85 -1.71 -1.60
CA GLY A 115 6.84 -3.16 -1.83
C GLY A 115 6.91 -4.00 -0.54
N TYR A 116 6.80 -3.38 0.63
CA TYR A 116 6.70 -4.13 1.89
C TYR A 116 5.29 -4.71 2.06
N LYS A 117 5.19 -5.95 2.54
CA LYS A 117 3.92 -6.50 3.04
C LYS A 117 3.74 -6.05 4.48
N PHE A 118 2.58 -5.49 4.80
CA PHE A 118 2.21 -5.08 6.15
C PHE A 118 1.13 -6.00 6.72
N THR A 119 1.31 -6.45 7.97
CA THR A 119 0.34 -7.28 8.69
C THR A 119 0.21 -6.79 10.13
N VAL A 120 -1.02 -6.79 10.66
CA VAL A 120 -1.30 -6.61 12.08
C VAL A 120 -2.04 -7.83 12.60
N SER A 121 -1.64 -8.34 13.76
CA SER A 121 -2.27 -9.49 14.42
C SER A 121 -2.44 -9.23 15.91
N TYR A 122 -3.52 -9.75 16.50
CA TYR A 122 -3.76 -9.70 17.94
C TYR A 122 -3.41 -11.06 18.57
N ASN A 123 -2.71 -11.04 19.69
CA ASN A 123 -2.36 -12.21 20.49
C ASN A 123 -3.14 -12.16 21.81
N SER A 124 -4.19 -12.97 21.90
CA SER A 124 -5.06 -13.06 23.08
C SER A 124 -4.39 -13.68 24.31
N GLY A 125 -3.31 -14.44 24.15
CA GLY A 125 -2.60 -15.06 25.27
C GLY A 125 -1.83 -14.03 26.12
N ASN A 126 -1.33 -12.98 25.46
CA ASN A 126 -0.53 -11.93 26.08
C ASN A 126 -1.23 -10.56 26.07
N ASP A 127 -2.47 -10.48 25.60
CA ASP A 127 -3.23 -9.24 25.40
C ASP A 127 -2.40 -8.14 24.68
N THR A 128 -1.81 -8.51 23.54
CA THR A 128 -0.92 -7.63 22.77
C THR A 128 -1.18 -7.70 21.29
N TYR A 129 -0.92 -6.60 20.59
CA TYR A 129 -0.90 -6.52 19.14
C TYR A 129 0.53 -6.62 18.62
N SER A 130 0.68 -7.23 17.46
CA SER A 130 1.92 -7.29 16.69
C SER A 130 1.70 -6.66 15.33
N ALA A 131 2.53 -5.69 14.97
CA ALA A 131 2.61 -5.11 13.63
C ALA A 131 3.90 -5.58 12.96
N THR A 132 3.83 -6.01 11.70
CA THR A 132 4.98 -6.58 10.97
C THR A 132 5.08 -6.03 9.56
N PHE A 133 6.29 -5.61 9.18
CA PHE A 133 6.69 -5.45 7.79
C PHE A 133 7.47 -6.67 7.31
N THR A 134 7.18 -7.15 6.11
CA THR A 134 7.94 -8.22 5.45
C THR A 134 8.40 -7.74 4.09
N GLY A 135 9.72 -7.75 3.84
CA GLY A 135 10.26 -7.41 2.53
C GLY A 135 10.02 -8.54 1.53
N GLN A 136 9.14 -8.31 0.55
CA GLN A 136 8.82 -9.25 -0.51
C GLN A 136 8.91 -8.58 -1.88
N GLY A 137 9.09 -9.37 -2.94
CA GLY A 137 9.01 -8.90 -4.33
C GLY A 137 9.85 -7.65 -4.61
N GLU A 138 9.17 -6.50 -4.70
CA GLU A 138 9.74 -5.20 -5.10
C GLU A 138 10.41 -4.44 -3.94
N ALA A 139 10.30 -4.89 -2.69
CA ALA A 139 10.95 -4.27 -1.54
C ALA A 139 12.47 -4.03 -1.76
N PRO A 140 13.09 -3.06 -1.08
CA PRO A 140 14.54 -2.87 -1.09
C PRO A 140 15.33 -4.16 -0.77
N ALA A 141 16.47 -4.34 -1.43
CA ALA A 141 17.27 -5.57 -1.32
C ALA A 141 17.68 -5.90 0.13
N SER A 142 17.98 -4.88 0.94
CA SER A 142 18.33 -5.00 2.36
C SER A 142 17.22 -5.63 3.20
N ALA A 143 15.95 -5.48 2.80
CA ALA A 143 14.80 -6.00 3.52
C ALA A 143 14.23 -7.31 2.95
N ARG A 144 14.58 -7.68 1.71
CA ARG A 144 14.00 -8.87 1.05
C ARG A 144 14.29 -10.14 1.83
N GLY A 145 13.22 -10.90 2.11
CA GLY A 145 13.29 -12.16 2.84
C GLY A 145 13.36 -11.99 4.35
N TYR A 146 13.37 -10.77 4.87
CA TYR A 146 13.29 -10.51 6.30
C TYR A 146 11.89 -10.02 6.71
N SER A 147 11.59 -10.16 8.00
CA SER A 147 10.49 -9.47 8.67
C SER A 147 10.98 -8.60 9.82
N LEU A 148 10.40 -7.42 9.95
CA LEU A 148 10.58 -6.48 11.06
C LEU A 148 9.24 -6.38 11.81
N SER A 149 9.26 -6.60 13.12
CA SER A 149 8.05 -6.61 13.94
C SER A 149 8.14 -5.68 15.16
N ALA A 150 6.99 -5.22 15.61
CA ALA A 150 6.82 -4.49 16.86
C ALA A 150 5.58 -5.00 17.60
N PHE A 151 5.64 -4.97 18.92
CA PHE A 151 4.57 -5.44 19.81
C PHE A 151 4.17 -4.31 20.77
N ALA A 152 2.88 -4.15 21.02
CA ALA A 152 2.36 -3.21 22.00
C ALA A 152 0.95 -3.62 22.48
N PRO A 153 0.48 -3.12 23.63
CA PRO A 153 -0.89 -3.37 24.12
C PRO A 153 -1.98 -2.80 23.19
N SER A 154 -1.68 -1.74 22.45
CA SER A 154 -2.58 -1.15 21.45
C SER A 154 -2.10 -1.45 20.03
N TRP A 155 -3.04 -1.71 19.11
CA TRP A 155 -2.73 -1.90 17.69
C TRP A 155 -2.03 -0.67 17.10
N TYR A 156 -2.45 0.53 17.52
CA TYR A 156 -1.89 1.78 17.03
C TYR A 156 -0.45 1.95 17.51
N ASP A 157 -0.17 1.66 18.78
CA ASP A 157 1.19 1.74 19.33
C ASP A 157 2.12 0.72 18.68
N ALA A 158 1.62 -0.47 18.33
CA ALA A 158 2.40 -1.47 17.59
C ALA A 158 2.76 -0.95 16.19
N CYS A 159 1.80 -0.35 15.49
CA CYS A 159 1.99 0.29 14.18
C CYS A 159 2.98 1.47 14.25
N ARG A 160 2.80 2.38 15.21
CA ARG A 160 3.67 3.53 15.44
C ARG A 160 5.09 3.09 15.77
N THR A 161 5.25 2.11 16.65
CA THR A 161 6.56 1.53 16.98
C THR A 161 7.22 0.90 15.76
N LEU A 162 6.46 0.16 14.94
CA LEU A 162 6.98 -0.43 13.70
C LEU A 162 7.46 0.64 12.72
N ALA A 163 6.67 1.68 12.50
CA ALA A 163 7.02 2.81 11.64
C ALA A 163 8.28 3.51 12.16
N PHE A 164 8.36 3.78 13.47
CA PHE A 164 9.54 4.41 14.07
C PHE A 164 10.81 3.59 13.84
N LYS A 165 10.76 2.28 14.11
CA LYS A 165 11.87 1.35 13.86
C LYS A 165 12.30 1.39 12.39
N HIS A 166 11.34 1.34 11.46
CA HIS A 166 11.64 1.29 10.04
C HIS A 166 12.27 2.60 9.53
N PHE A 167 11.65 3.75 9.81
CA PHE A 167 12.00 5.02 9.19
C PHE A 167 13.07 5.79 9.95
N TYR A 168 13.08 5.74 11.28
CA TYR A 168 13.97 6.57 12.09
C TYR A 168 15.17 5.80 12.63
N VAL A 169 14.99 4.52 12.98
CA VAL A 169 16.09 3.70 13.50
C VAL A 169 16.90 3.09 12.36
N LEU A 170 16.21 2.51 11.36
CA LEU A 170 16.87 1.81 10.25
C LEU A 170 17.04 2.66 9.00
N ASP A 171 16.21 3.69 8.84
CA ASP A 171 16.18 4.53 7.64
C ASP A 171 16.05 3.63 6.38
N GLY A 172 15.10 2.68 6.45
CA GLY A 172 14.81 1.71 5.39
C GLY A 172 15.86 0.60 5.18
N ASP A 173 17.04 0.69 5.81
CA ASP A 173 18.14 -0.26 5.61
C ASP A 173 18.26 -1.27 6.76
N TRP A 174 17.80 -2.50 6.50
CA TRP A 174 17.74 -3.56 7.51
C TRP A 174 19.06 -4.32 7.67
N GLU A 175 20.06 -4.04 6.83
CA GLU A 175 21.39 -4.64 6.95
C GLU A 175 22.24 -3.94 8.01
N LYS A 176 21.90 -2.71 8.41
CA LYS A 176 22.53 -1.99 9.52
C LYS A 176 22.52 -2.75 10.84
N ILE A 177 21.55 -3.65 11.01
CA ILE A 177 21.44 -4.48 12.20
C ILE A 177 22.20 -5.78 11.94
N ALA A 178 23.29 -5.96 12.69
CA ALA A 178 23.92 -7.26 12.82
C ALA A 178 22.83 -8.27 13.19
N VAL A 179 22.60 -9.26 12.33
CA VAL A 179 21.70 -10.37 12.65
C VAL A 179 22.30 -11.02 13.88
N GLN A 180 21.68 -10.86 15.05
CA GLN A 180 21.91 -11.79 16.13
C GLN A 180 21.38 -13.11 15.59
N GLN A 181 22.28 -13.97 15.14
CA GLN A 181 21.93 -15.35 14.86
C GLN A 181 21.44 -15.88 16.21
N SER A 182 20.12 -16.00 16.36
CA SER A 182 19.58 -16.82 17.43
C SER A 182 20.05 -18.23 17.07
N ASP A 183 21.05 -18.72 17.81
CA ASP A 183 21.43 -20.12 17.72
C ASP A 183 20.15 -20.95 17.81
N ARG A 184 20.06 -21.94 16.93
CA ARG A 184 18.83 -22.61 16.49
C ARG A 184 18.14 -23.49 17.55
N TRP A 185 18.32 -23.16 18.81
CA TRP A 185 17.82 -23.89 19.97
C TRP A 185 17.00 -22.91 20.82
N GLY A 186 15.74 -23.29 21.04
CA GLY A 186 14.81 -22.54 21.90
C GLY A 186 15.26 -22.46 23.34
#